data_AF-A0A969FLL9-F1
#
_entry.id   AF-A0A969FLL9-F1
#
_cell.length_a   1.000
_cell.length_b   1.000
_cell.length_c   1.000
_cell.angle_alpha   90.00
_cell.angle_beta   90.00
_cell.angle_gamma   90.00
#
_symmetry.space_group_name_H-M   'P 1'
#
loop_
_entity.id
_entity.type
_entity.pdbx_description
1 polymer ?
#
loop_
_entity_poly.entity_id
_entity_poly.type
_entity_poly.pdbx_seq_one_letter_code
_entity_poly.pdbx_strand_id
1 'polypeptide(L)'
;MTKPFRQNGRSHANLTSLNDELGRSLPCYIEHTFELDDTTYGLLFPVHIPIDIVAWQPVDNEDGEEPVLATEEEIDAVFEMASEVLAKHDLLLQRTALVLTVVGDIPELDDVDDLDDEDDEDDDEVEELIFLDSFVDDDREYSICVPLDPMLIVVRFNEDSQPELLSAEEFQQLEPMLPSLESSLAEHLFDDLD
;
A
#
# COMPACT_ATOMS: atom_id res chain seq x y z
N MET A 1 -32.00 8.73 -6.91
CA MET A 1 -32.44 7.41 -6.42
C MET A 1 -31.21 6.53 -6.42
N THR A 2 -30.49 6.52 -5.31
CA THR A 2 -29.23 5.77 -5.12
C THR A 2 -29.61 4.30 -4.93
N LYS A 3 -29.09 3.40 -5.78
CA LYS A 3 -29.34 1.96 -5.64
C LYS A 3 -28.68 1.46 -4.33
N PRO A 4 -29.31 0.53 -3.60
CA PRO A 4 -28.74 0.02 -2.36
C PRO A 4 -27.52 -0.87 -2.67
N PHE A 5 -26.43 -0.61 -1.96
CA PHE A 5 -25.24 -1.46 -1.88
C PHE A 5 -25.68 -2.86 -1.40
N ARG A 6 -25.35 -3.92 -2.14
CA ARG A 6 -25.52 -5.29 -1.67
C ARG A 6 -24.18 -5.81 -1.19
N GLN A 7 -24.03 -5.93 0.13
CA GLN A 7 -22.87 -6.54 0.77
C GLN A 7 -23.02 -8.07 0.76
N ASN A 8 -22.01 -8.78 0.28
CA ASN A 8 -21.85 -10.22 0.47
C ASN A 8 -20.65 -10.42 1.40
N GLY A 9 -20.89 -10.97 2.60
CA GLY A 9 -19.90 -11.04 3.69
C GLY A 9 -18.65 -11.87 3.41
N ARG A 10 -17.63 -11.66 4.27
CA ARG A 10 -16.30 -12.30 4.29
C ARG A 10 -16.41 -13.82 4.06
N SER A 11 -15.89 -14.30 2.93
CA SER A 11 -15.59 -15.71 2.73
C SER A 11 -14.07 -15.86 2.80
N HIS A 12 -13.60 -16.74 3.70
CA HIS A 12 -12.20 -17.17 3.87
C HIS A 12 -11.25 -16.74 2.73
N ALA A 13 -10.38 -15.75 3.02
CA ALA A 13 -9.30 -15.20 2.20
C ALA A 13 -9.23 -15.72 0.75
N ASN A 14 -10.07 -15.18 -0.13
CA ASN A 14 -9.91 -15.43 -1.56
C ASN A 14 -8.66 -14.69 -2.03
N LEU A 15 -7.61 -15.43 -2.33
CA LEU A 15 -6.38 -14.90 -2.92
C LEU A 15 -6.63 -14.58 -4.40
N THR A 16 -6.13 -13.44 -4.85
CA THR A 16 -6.09 -13.08 -6.26
C THR A 16 -4.73 -12.46 -6.60
N SER A 17 -4.53 -12.10 -7.85
CA SER A 17 -3.33 -11.36 -8.25
C SER A 17 -3.62 -10.31 -9.31
N LEU A 18 -3.08 -9.11 -9.08
CA LEU A 18 -2.97 -8.05 -10.06
C LEU A 18 -1.69 -8.23 -10.87
N ASN A 19 -1.79 -7.98 -12.18
CA ASN A 19 -0.64 -8.03 -13.07
C ASN A 19 -0.49 -6.68 -13.77
N ASP A 20 0.75 -6.24 -13.95
CA ASP A 20 1.03 -5.04 -14.74
C ASP A 20 1.42 -5.38 -16.19
N GLU A 21 1.68 -4.35 -16.99
CA GLU A 21 2.03 -4.48 -18.41
C GLU A 21 3.39 -5.17 -18.63
N LEU A 22 4.26 -5.20 -17.61
CA LEU A 22 5.57 -5.86 -17.65
C LEU A 22 5.48 -7.34 -17.23
N GLY A 23 4.29 -7.81 -16.84
CA GLY A 23 4.06 -9.19 -16.41
C GLY A 23 4.52 -9.46 -14.97
N ARG A 24 4.78 -8.41 -14.18
CA ARG A 24 4.95 -8.54 -12.73
C ARG A 24 3.58 -8.84 -12.12
N SER A 25 3.59 -9.51 -10.98
CA SER A 25 2.40 -9.97 -10.28
C SER A 25 2.43 -9.45 -8.84
N LEU A 26 1.33 -8.87 -8.38
CA LEU A 26 1.09 -8.49 -7.00
C LEU A 26 0.02 -9.44 -6.44
N PRO A 27 0.37 -10.36 -5.51
CA PRO A 27 -0.61 -11.19 -4.85
C PRO A 27 -1.39 -10.36 -3.83
N CYS A 28 -2.71 -10.50 -3.83
CA CYS A 28 -3.60 -9.76 -2.94
C CYS A 28 -4.64 -10.68 -2.28
N TYR A 29 -5.05 -10.33 -1.07
CA TYR A 29 -6.31 -10.78 -0.51
C TYR A 29 -7.45 -9.94 -1.07
N ILE A 30 -8.58 -10.59 -1.36
CA ILE A 30 -9.84 -9.89 -1.61
C ILE A 30 -10.45 -9.56 -0.25
N GLU A 31 -10.35 -8.30 0.17
CA GLU A 31 -10.86 -7.83 1.45
C GLU A 31 -12.39 -7.68 1.40
N HIS A 32 -12.89 -7.06 0.34
CA HIS A 32 -14.32 -6.84 0.16
C HIS A 32 -14.71 -6.89 -1.31
N THR A 33 -15.96 -7.30 -1.58
CA THR A 33 -16.54 -7.25 -2.93
C THR A 33 -17.89 -6.57 -2.90
N PHE A 34 -18.19 -5.76 -3.90
CA PHE A 34 -19.46 -5.05 -4.02
C PHE A 34 -19.95 -4.96 -5.46
N GLU A 35 -21.27 -4.85 -5.63
CA GLU A 35 -21.89 -4.70 -6.95
C GLU A 35 -22.36 -3.26 -7.17
N LEU A 36 -21.99 -2.67 -8.31
CA LEU A 36 -22.49 -1.38 -8.77
C LEU A 36 -22.82 -1.47 -10.26
N ASP A 37 -24.06 -1.12 -10.63
CA ASP A 37 -24.55 -1.15 -12.01
C ASP A 37 -24.20 -2.43 -12.79
N ASP A 38 -24.50 -3.58 -12.17
CA ASP A 38 -24.26 -4.93 -12.69
C ASP A 38 -22.76 -5.28 -12.91
N THR A 39 -21.86 -4.44 -12.38
CA THR A 39 -20.41 -4.65 -12.37
C THR A 39 -19.96 -5.03 -10.96
N THR A 40 -19.13 -6.07 -10.86
CA THR A 40 -18.55 -6.50 -9.58
C THR A 40 -17.21 -5.80 -9.38
N TYR A 41 -17.08 -5.11 -8.26
CA TYR A 41 -15.86 -4.47 -7.82
C TYR A 41 -15.30 -5.19 -6.60
N GLY A 42 -14.00 -5.03 -6.41
CA GLY A 42 -13.26 -5.56 -5.29
C GLY A 42 -12.41 -4.48 -4.64
N LEU A 43 -12.19 -4.66 -3.35
CA LEU A 43 -11.09 -4.03 -2.66
C LEU A 43 -10.05 -5.08 -2.34
N LEU A 44 -8.83 -4.85 -2.80
CA LEU A 44 -7.72 -5.76 -2.61
C LEU A 44 -6.73 -5.19 -1.61
N PHE A 45 -6.13 -6.07 -0.84
CA PHE A 45 -5.02 -5.75 0.07
C PHE A 45 -3.80 -6.60 -0.30
N PRO A 46 -2.60 -6.03 -0.52
CA PRO A 46 -1.39 -6.79 -0.79
C PRO A 46 -1.13 -7.88 0.26
N VAL A 47 -0.68 -9.05 -0.19
CA VAL A 47 -0.31 -10.16 0.72
C VAL A 47 1.01 -9.89 1.43
N HIS A 48 1.86 -9.06 0.83
CA HIS A 48 3.19 -8.71 1.30
C HIS A 48 3.24 -7.20 1.57
N ILE A 49 4.07 -6.80 2.52
CA ILE A 49 4.08 -5.44 3.06
C ILE A 49 4.58 -4.48 1.96
N PRO A 50 3.77 -3.49 1.54
CA PRO A 50 4.22 -2.46 0.60
C PRO A 50 5.33 -1.62 1.22
N ILE A 51 6.30 -1.23 0.41
CA ILE A 51 7.36 -0.30 0.82
C ILE A 51 7.60 0.75 -0.25
N ASP A 52 8.13 1.89 0.19
CA ASP A 52 8.64 2.95 -0.66
C ASP A 52 10.16 3.08 -0.52
N ILE A 53 10.81 3.42 -1.63
CA ILE A 53 12.18 3.90 -1.63
C ILE A 53 12.12 5.40 -1.88
N VAL A 54 12.67 6.16 -0.94
CA VAL A 54 12.71 7.62 -0.96
C VAL A 54 14.13 8.05 -1.24
N ALA A 55 14.33 8.88 -2.25
CA ALA A 55 15.59 9.54 -2.55
C ALA A 55 15.64 10.92 -1.89
N TRP A 56 16.70 11.20 -1.14
CA TRP A 56 16.94 12.53 -0.60
C TRP A 56 17.56 13.41 -1.69
N GLN A 57 16.93 14.54 -1.98
CA GLN A 57 17.32 15.44 -3.07
C GLN A 57 17.62 16.82 -2.52
N PRO A 58 18.70 17.49 -2.99
CA PRO A 58 18.98 18.86 -2.55
C PRO A 58 17.86 19.81 -2.94
N VAL A 59 17.46 20.68 -2.01
CA VAL A 59 16.42 21.68 -2.24
C VAL A 59 17.01 22.88 -2.98
N ASP A 60 16.34 23.32 -4.05
CA ASP A 60 16.81 24.43 -4.87
C ASP A 60 16.92 25.75 -4.06
N ASN A 61 18.16 26.24 -3.91
CA ASN A 61 18.52 27.50 -3.22
C ASN A 61 18.38 27.49 -1.69
N GLU A 62 18.35 26.31 -1.06
CA GLU A 62 18.40 26.16 0.40
C GLU A 62 19.50 25.16 0.80
N ASP A 63 20.06 25.31 2.01
CA ASP A 63 20.94 24.30 2.58
C ASP A 63 20.05 23.19 3.18
N GLY A 64 19.82 22.11 2.44
CA GLY A 64 19.01 20.98 2.89
C GLY A 64 18.65 19.99 1.78
N GLU A 65 18.08 18.86 2.18
CA GLU A 65 17.56 17.83 1.28
C GLU A 65 16.09 17.55 1.61
N GLU A 66 15.30 17.23 0.60
CA GLU A 66 13.91 16.83 0.73
C GLU A 66 13.70 15.38 0.26
N PRO A 67 12.84 14.61 0.95
CA PRO A 67 12.50 13.26 0.53
C PRO A 67 11.60 13.29 -0.71
N VAL A 68 11.96 12.54 -1.74
CA VAL A 68 11.15 12.35 -2.94
C VAL A 68 11.07 10.86 -3.26
N LEU A 69 9.87 10.35 -3.58
CA LEU A 69 9.72 8.96 -4.02
C LEU A 69 10.64 8.68 -5.22
N ALA A 70 11.40 7.60 -5.13
CA ALA A 70 12.32 7.19 -6.19
C ALA A 70 11.54 6.80 -7.45
N THR A 71 12.03 7.26 -8.59
CA THR A 71 11.50 6.90 -9.91
C THR A 71 11.79 5.44 -10.26
N GLU A 72 11.09 4.86 -11.24
CA GLU A 72 11.33 3.47 -11.66
C GLU A 72 12.79 3.26 -12.13
N GLU A 73 13.38 4.24 -12.82
CA GLU A 73 14.78 4.20 -13.24
C GLU A 73 15.76 4.26 -12.06
N GLU A 74 15.46 5.04 -11.03
CA GLU A 74 16.26 5.08 -9.80
C GLU A 74 16.15 3.76 -9.04
N ILE A 75 14.93 3.23 -8.88
CA ILE A 75 14.70 1.92 -8.26
C ILE A 75 15.45 0.84 -9.04
N ASP A 76 15.45 0.86 -10.38
CA ASP A 76 16.26 -0.04 -11.22
C ASP A 76 17.75 0.01 -10.91
N ALA A 77 18.31 1.19 -10.67
CA ALA A 77 19.72 1.35 -10.34
C ALA A 77 20.05 0.81 -8.94
N VAL A 78 19.20 1.07 -7.95
CA VAL A 78 19.50 0.79 -6.53
C VAL A 78 18.90 -0.51 -5.98
N PHE A 79 18.10 -1.24 -6.77
CA PHE A 79 17.34 -2.40 -6.30
C PHE A 79 18.19 -3.47 -5.61
N GLU A 80 19.35 -3.80 -6.17
CA GLU A 80 20.24 -4.82 -5.59
C GLU A 80 20.77 -4.35 -4.23
N MET A 81 21.14 -3.08 -4.09
CA MET A 81 21.62 -2.52 -2.83
C MET A 81 20.51 -2.46 -1.78
N ALA A 82 19.31 -2.01 -2.16
CA ALA A 82 18.14 -2.03 -1.29
C ALA A 82 17.81 -3.46 -0.80
N SER A 83 17.92 -4.44 -1.71
CA SER A 83 17.72 -5.87 -1.37
C SER A 83 18.76 -6.37 -0.36
N GLU A 84 20.04 -6.01 -0.54
CA GLU A 84 21.12 -6.41 0.37
C GLU A 84 20.98 -5.77 1.76
N VAL A 85 20.49 -4.53 1.81
CA VAL A 85 20.25 -3.81 3.06
C VAL A 85 19.11 -4.48 3.83
N LEU A 86 17.96 -4.71 3.19
CA LEU A 86 16.80 -5.36 3.80
C LEU A 86 17.08 -6.81 4.22
N ALA A 87 17.91 -7.54 3.48
CA ALA A 87 18.29 -8.90 3.82
C ALA A 87 19.04 -9.01 5.17
N LYS A 88 19.62 -7.92 5.70
CA LYS A 88 20.24 -7.90 7.04
C LYS A 88 19.20 -8.02 8.15
N HIS A 89 17.94 -7.69 7.85
CA HIS A 89 16.79 -7.75 8.73
C HIS A 89 15.88 -8.94 8.39
N ASP A 90 16.39 -9.93 7.65
CA ASP A 90 15.63 -11.08 7.16
C ASP A 90 14.42 -10.71 6.27
N LEU A 91 14.43 -9.49 5.68
CA LEU A 91 13.40 -9.02 4.75
C LEU A 91 13.81 -9.28 3.30
N LEU A 92 12.90 -9.90 2.54
CA LEU A 92 13.09 -10.17 1.11
C LEU A 92 12.34 -9.14 0.26
N LEU A 93 13.08 -8.25 -0.39
CA LEU A 93 12.54 -7.27 -1.34
C LEU A 93 12.04 -7.93 -2.64
N GLN A 94 10.86 -7.51 -3.12
CA GLN A 94 10.22 -8.02 -4.32
C GLN A 94 9.76 -6.89 -5.26
N ARG A 95 10.03 -7.09 -6.56
CA ARG A 95 9.42 -6.28 -7.64
C ARG A 95 8.06 -6.84 -8.01
N THR A 96 7.04 -6.42 -7.28
CA THR A 96 5.65 -6.74 -7.58
C THR A 96 5.04 -5.75 -8.58
N ALA A 97 3.86 -6.06 -9.10
CA ALA A 97 3.11 -5.09 -9.88
C ALA A 97 2.74 -3.89 -9.00
N LEU A 98 2.73 -2.68 -9.57
CA LEU A 98 2.28 -1.41 -8.96
C LEU A 98 3.16 -0.84 -7.84
N VAL A 99 3.66 -1.67 -6.94
CA VAL A 99 4.43 -1.25 -5.76
C VAL A 99 5.56 -2.24 -5.48
N LEU A 100 6.59 -1.82 -4.74
CA LEU A 100 7.56 -2.72 -4.14
C LEU A 100 6.94 -3.37 -2.89
N THR A 101 7.28 -4.62 -2.63
CA THR A 101 6.85 -5.32 -1.42
C THR A 101 8.00 -6.04 -0.75
N VAL A 102 7.88 -6.27 0.57
CA VAL A 102 8.81 -7.10 1.33
C VAL A 102 8.10 -8.31 1.93
N VAL A 103 8.82 -9.44 1.97
CA VAL A 103 8.42 -10.65 2.68
C VAL A 103 9.30 -10.82 3.90
N GLY A 104 8.69 -10.95 5.05
CA GLY A 104 9.33 -11.08 6.36
C GLY A 104 8.49 -10.34 7.40
N ASP A 105 8.95 -10.39 8.65
CA ASP A 105 8.25 -9.76 9.77
C ASP A 105 8.97 -8.46 10.12
N ILE A 106 8.22 -7.38 10.32
CA ILE A 106 8.73 -6.06 10.73
C ILE A 106 8.18 -5.78 12.13
N PRO A 107 8.99 -5.96 13.19
CA PRO A 107 8.51 -5.83 14.58
C PRO A 107 7.88 -4.46 14.87
N GLU A 108 8.40 -3.40 14.26
CA GLU A 108 7.94 -2.04 14.47
C GLU A 108 6.49 -1.82 13.97
N LEU A 109 6.00 -2.63 13.04
CA LEU A 109 4.59 -2.59 12.60
C LEU A 109 3.63 -3.15 13.65
N ASP A 110 4.09 -4.00 14.57
CA ASP A 110 3.23 -4.49 15.65
C ASP A 110 3.04 -3.41 16.74
N ASP A 111 4.00 -2.48 16.86
CA ASP A 111 4.01 -1.43 17.89
C ASP A 111 3.23 -0.17 17.46
N VAL A 112 2.90 0.02 16.18
CA VAL A 112 2.17 1.23 15.72
C VAL A 112 0.72 1.27 16.18
N ASP A 113 0.10 0.11 16.40
CA ASP A 113 -1.26 0.01 16.93
C ASP A 113 -1.36 0.51 18.39
N ASP A 114 -0.25 0.55 19.13
CA ASP A 114 -0.19 1.02 20.53
C ASP A 114 0.01 2.54 20.66
N LEU A 115 0.31 3.26 19.55
CA LEU A 115 0.60 4.70 19.56
C LEU A 115 -0.66 5.58 19.58
N ASP A 116 -1.83 5.04 19.24
CA ASP A 116 -3.11 5.78 19.16
C ASP A 116 -3.77 6.07 20.52
N ASP A 117 -3.24 5.50 21.63
CA ASP A 117 -3.82 5.58 22.97
C ASP A 117 -3.12 6.60 23.92
N GLU A 118 -2.02 7.24 23.51
CA GLU A 118 -1.35 8.27 24.32
C GLU A 118 -1.96 9.66 24.06
N ASP A 119 -2.97 9.97 24.87
CA ASP A 119 -3.70 11.22 25.07
C ASP A 119 -2.76 12.37 25.56
N ASP A 120 -1.69 12.69 24.81
CA ASP A 120 -0.78 13.81 25.09
C ASP A 120 -1.09 15.01 24.17
N GLU A 121 -1.48 16.12 24.81
CA GLU A 121 -1.88 17.40 24.21
C GLU A 121 -0.70 18.20 23.59
N ASP A 122 0.27 17.55 22.95
CA ASP A 122 1.36 18.21 22.23
C ASP A 122 1.45 17.62 20.81
N ASP A 123 0.84 18.31 19.83
CA ASP A 123 1.11 18.40 18.37
C ASP A 123 2.09 17.40 17.69
N ASP A 124 2.02 16.11 18.00
CA ASP A 124 2.86 15.09 17.37
C ASP A 124 2.19 14.64 16.06
N GLU A 125 2.67 15.19 14.95
CA GLU A 125 2.43 14.66 13.61
C GLU A 125 2.74 13.16 13.62
N VAL A 126 1.71 12.31 13.55
CA VAL A 126 1.89 10.87 13.35
C VAL A 126 2.79 10.66 12.13
N GLU A 127 3.95 10.02 12.31
CA GLU A 127 4.90 9.80 11.22
C GLU A 127 4.23 8.91 10.17
N GLU A 128 3.83 9.45 9.00
CA GLU A 128 3.10 8.70 7.95
C GLU A 128 3.84 7.45 7.40
N LEU A 129 5.11 7.29 7.78
CA LEU A 129 6.03 6.26 7.30
C LEU A 129 6.87 5.66 8.44
N ILE A 130 7.03 4.33 8.45
CA ILE A 130 8.01 3.65 9.30
C ILE A 130 9.32 3.50 8.54
N PHE A 131 10.42 4.01 9.09
CA PHE A 131 11.76 3.83 8.54
C PHE A 131 12.30 2.42 8.79
N LEU A 132 12.75 1.72 7.73
CA LEU A 132 13.36 0.40 7.85
C LEU A 132 14.90 0.46 7.85
N ASP A 133 15.48 1.12 6.84
CA ASP A 133 16.93 1.27 6.71
C ASP A 133 17.26 2.32 5.63
N SER A 134 18.53 2.72 5.54
CA SER A 134 19.02 3.63 4.49
C SER A 134 20.35 3.17 3.89
N PHE A 135 20.64 3.67 2.69
CA PHE A 135 21.90 3.44 2.01
C PHE A 135 22.26 4.62 1.10
N VAL A 136 23.50 4.65 0.62
CA VAL A 136 24.00 5.71 -0.25
C VAL A 136 24.50 5.10 -1.55
N ASP A 137 24.06 5.66 -2.68
CA ASP A 137 24.53 5.32 -4.03
C ASP A 137 24.87 6.62 -4.78
N ASP A 138 26.04 6.68 -5.41
CA ASP A 138 26.56 7.86 -6.15
C ASP A 138 26.36 9.21 -5.42
N ASP A 139 26.76 9.27 -4.14
CA ASP A 139 26.62 10.44 -3.25
C ASP A 139 25.17 10.88 -2.97
N ARG A 140 24.18 10.04 -3.28
CA ARG A 140 22.77 10.26 -2.96
C ARG A 140 22.29 9.27 -1.90
N GLU A 141 21.63 9.79 -0.86
CA GLU A 141 21.02 8.98 0.19
C GLU A 141 19.63 8.49 -0.24
N TYR A 142 19.33 7.23 0.09
CA TYR A 142 18.06 6.57 -0.11
C TYR A 142 17.57 5.97 1.22
N SER A 143 16.31 6.20 1.55
CA SER A 143 15.63 5.56 2.69
C SER A 143 14.61 4.55 2.18
N ILE A 144 14.46 3.45 2.90
CA ILE A 144 13.42 2.44 2.67
C ILE A 144 12.40 2.56 3.79
N CYS A 145 11.13 2.78 3.45
CA CYS A 145 10.08 3.02 4.43
C CYS A 145 8.83 2.17 4.13
N VAL A 146 8.06 1.86 5.18
CA VAL A 146 6.71 1.27 5.07
C VAL A 146 5.68 2.40 5.27
N PRO A 147 4.72 2.58 4.36
CA PRO A 147 3.59 3.47 4.61
C PRO A 147 2.71 2.95 5.76
N LEU A 148 2.33 3.83 6.70
CA LEU A 148 1.41 3.45 7.79
C LEU A 148 0.00 3.17 7.29
N ASP A 149 -0.47 3.95 6.30
CA ASP A 149 -1.78 3.74 5.74
C ASP A 149 -1.83 2.44 4.92
N PRO A 150 -2.79 1.54 5.20
CA PRO A 150 -2.93 0.28 4.47
C PRO A 150 -3.19 0.54 2.98
N MET A 151 -2.38 -0.07 2.12
CA MET A 151 -2.55 0.06 0.67
C MET A 151 -3.78 -0.73 0.18
N LEU A 152 -4.89 -0.02 -0.04
CA LEU A 152 -6.11 -0.60 -0.59
C LEU A 152 -6.22 -0.35 -2.09
N ILE A 153 -6.46 -1.40 -2.88
CA ILE A 153 -6.52 -1.32 -4.34
C ILE A 153 -7.94 -1.63 -4.81
N VAL A 154 -8.61 -0.62 -5.38
CA VAL A 154 -9.95 -0.80 -5.96
C VAL A 154 -9.81 -1.40 -7.35
N VAL A 155 -10.51 -2.51 -7.58
CA VAL A 155 -10.48 -3.25 -8.84
C VAL A 155 -11.88 -3.55 -9.33
N ARG A 156 -11.99 -3.78 -10.64
CA ARG A 156 -13.16 -4.41 -11.23
C ARG A 156 -12.86 -5.89 -11.49
N PHE A 157 -13.82 -6.77 -11.24
CA PHE A 157 -13.74 -8.15 -11.68
C PHE A 157 -14.35 -8.31 -13.08
N ASN A 158 -13.61 -8.93 -13.98
CA ASN A 158 -14.11 -9.29 -15.31
C ASN A 158 -14.96 -10.57 -15.28
N GLU A 159 -15.43 -11.01 -16.45
CA GLU A 159 -16.29 -12.22 -16.58
C GLU A 159 -15.60 -13.50 -16.08
N ASP A 160 -14.27 -13.54 -16.10
CA ASP A 160 -13.44 -14.65 -15.60
C ASP A 160 -13.10 -14.53 -14.11
N SER A 161 -13.69 -13.56 -13.40
CA SER A 161 -13.40 -13.25 -11.99
C SER A 161 -11.94 -12.84 -11.74
N GLN A 162 -11.26 -12.29 -12.76
CA GLN A 162 -9.93 -11.72 -12.61
C GLN A 162 -10.01 -10.23 -12.31
N PRO A 163 -9.18 -9.70 -11.39
CA PRO A 163 -9.17 -8.29 -11.07
C PRO A 163 -8.47 -7.49 -12.17
N GLU A 164 -9.07 -6.36 -12.52
CA GLU A 164 -8.57 -5.38 -13.47
C GLU A 164 -8.52 -4.01 -12.80
N LEU A 165 -7.44 -3.26 -13.05
CA LEU A 165 -7.33 -1.88 -12.61
C LEU A 165 -8.39 -1.02 -13.29
N LEU A 166 -8.91 -0.06 -12.53
CA LEU A 166 -9.89 0.87 -13.03
C LEU A 166 -9.24 1.88 -13.96
N SER A 167 -9.96 2.27 -15.01
CA SER A 167 -9.61 3.48 -15.76
C SER A 167 -9.82 4.72 -14.88
N ALA A 168 -9.16 5.83 -15.22
CA ALA A 168 -9.34 7.09 -14.49
C ALA A 168 -10.81 7.57 -14.46
N GLU A 169 -11.56 7.34 -15.54
CA GLU A 169 -12.98 7.71 -15.62
C GLU A 169 -13.86 6.83 -14.73
N GLU A 170 -13.53 5.55 -14.58
CA GLU A 170 -14.24 4.63 -13.67
C GLU A 170 -13.90 4.95 -12.21
N PHE A 171 -12.63 5.24 -11.91
CA PHE A 171 -12.21 5.63 -10.57
C PHE A 171 -12.93 6.89 -10.09
N GLN A 172 -13.03 7.93 -10.93
CA GLN A 172 -13.78 9.16 -10.61
C GLN A 172 -15.27 8.92 -10.31
N GLN A 173 -15.87 7.86 -10.87
CA GLN A 173 -17.26 7.51 -10.56
C GLN A 173 -17.40 6.86 -9.19
N LEU A 174 -16.35 6.17 -8.73
CA LEU A 174 -16.30 5.50 -7.44
C LEU A 174 -15.80 6.41 -6.31
N GLU A 175 -14.99 7.43 -6.60
CA GLU A 175 -14.45 8.40 -5.62
C GLU A 175 -15.48 8.87 -4.58
N PRO A 176 -16.72 9.26 -4.96
CA PRO A 176 -17.72 9.72 -3.98
C PRO A 176 -18.17 8.65 -2.98
N MET A 177 -17.92 7.38 -3.28
CA MET A 177 -18.30 6.22 -2.47
C MET A 177 -17.14 5.67 -1.63
N LEU A 178 -15.88 6.01 -1.96
CA LEU A 178 -14.70 5.52 -1.25
C LEU A 178 -14.74 5.83 0.25
N PRO A 179 -15.09 7.05 0.71
CA PRO A 179 -15.12 7.32 2.16
C PRO A 179 -16.11 6.43 2.93
N SER A 180 -17.22 6.05 2.28
CA SER A 180 -18.20 5.14 2.89
C SER A 180 -17.71 3.70 2.92
N LEU A 181 -16.90 3.29 1.93
CA LEU A 181 -16.26 1.98 1.90
C LEU A 181 -15.17 1.90 2.97
N GLU A 182 -14.28 2.89 3.02
CA GLU A 182 -13.22 3.02 4.02
C GLU A 182 -13.80 3.02 5.44
N SER A 183 -14.83 3.81 5.71
CA SER A 183 -15.51 3.81 7.02
C SER A 183 -16.05 2.43 7.37
N SER A 184 -16.70 1.75 6.42
CA SER A 184 -17.25 0.41 6.65
C SER A 184 -16.16 -0.62 6.88
N LEU A 185 -14.98 -0.48 6.27
CA LEU A 185 -13.85 -1.38 6.44
C LEU A 185 -13.17 -1.17 7.77
N ALA A 186 -12.95 0.10 8.14
CA ALA A 186 -12.44 0.47 9.46
C ALA A 186 -13.30 -0.16 10.55
N GLU A 187 -14.63 0.04 10.51
CA GLU A 187 -15.56 -0.59 11.47
C GLU A 187 -15.42 -2.12 11.53
N HIS A 188 -15.18 -2.81 10.40
CA HIS A 188 -15.02 -4.27 10.36
C HIS A 188 -13.60 -4.77 10.70
N LEU A 189 -12.60 -3.89 10.67
CA LEU A 189 -11.25 -4.16 11.15
C LEU A 189 -11.25 -4.14 12.69
N PHE A 190 -11.98 -3.18 13.28
CA PHE A 190 -12.15 -3.06 14.73
C PHE A 190 -13.08 -4.14 15.33
N ASP A 191 -14.07 -4.64 14.59
CA ASP A 191 -15.00 -5.68 15.10
C ASP A 191 -14.35 -7.07 15.27
N ASP A 192 -13.21 -7.35 14.63
CA ASP A 192 -12.45 -8.60 14.81
C ASP A 192 -11.51 -8.55 16.05
N LEU A 193 -11.51 -7.45 16.81
CA LEU A 193 -10.70 -7.23 18.02
C LEU A 193 -11.45 -7.50 19.35
N ASP A 194 -12.69 -8.03 19.33
CA ASP A 194 -13.49 -8.42 20.52
C ASP A 194 -13.58 -9.95 20.75
#